data_AF-A0A4R5ET62-F1
#
_entry.id   AF-A0A4R5ET62-F1
#
_cell.length_a   1.000
_cell.length_b   1.000
_cell.length_c   1.000
_cell.angle_alpha   90.00
_cell.angle_beta   90.00
_cell.angle_gamma   90.00
#
_symmetry.space_group_name_H-M   'P 1'
#
loop_
_entity.id
_entity.type
_entity.pdbx_description
1 polymer ?
#
loop_
_entity_poly.entity_id
_entity_poly.type
_entity_poly.pdbx_seq_one_letter_code
_entity_poly.pdbx_strand_id
1 'polypeptide(L)'
;MPNLDFTLPHWAYWAGLIVFPIIAMALAKRPKPDHPTYSLALGYMILVTGGMLGLHRFFLKNLWGLIFIPVFLAILIANGEGAGARSELSNAANTVRMAESTVTRETDRIASSEASLPGLRADLSAAEEGSFAKRGAEKKLKRAEDRITKSRDSIETARRDLITAQPLAEDASARLAYWKKLSTGAFYLLMAAMLIDALLLPGMVRRANANLPAVEPLSETERKLQELEAETTKEDSAHVSQGWTGYIDRLSLFCGEFVSYWAVIAVFVYYFEVISRYVFNSPTNWAHESMYLMFGMQYLIAGSYAMLTESHVRVDIFYAPLPRKKKAWVDLLTSVFFFIFAGTLLATSYIFAFDSISVPSGNSILSDWARGEIGFSEMLSGFDLTLWSDPNIRWGEISFNEWGVPLWPMKWVMVIGGLLLILQGISKLAQDLRAVVKGA
;
A
#
# COMPACT_ATOMS: atom_id res chain seq x y z
N MET A 1 9.18 18.72 -7.31
CA MET A 1 8.56 18.84 -5.98
C MET A 1 9.54 18.29 -4.96
N PRO A 2 9.48 18.73 -3.69
CA PRO A 2 10.19 18.03 -2.63
C PRO A 2 9.68 16.58 -2.57
N ASN A 3 10.60 15.61 -2.48
CA ASN A 3 10.23 14.22 -2.21
C ASN A 3 9.86 14.09 -0.73
N LEU A 4 8.89 13.24 -0.44
CA LEU A 4 8.54 12.87 0.93
C LEU A 4 9.22 11.54 1.24
N ASP A 5 10.42 11.61 1.79
CA ASP A 5 11.13 10.44 2.29
C ASP A 5 10.55 10.08 3.65
N PHE A 6 9.41 9.36 3.64
CA PHE A 6 8.76 8.86 4.85
C PHE A 6 8.51 7.36 4.76
N THR A 7 9.23 6.61 5.58
CA THR A 7 8.99 5.19 5.83
C THR A 7 8.31 5.03 7.18
N LEU A 8 7.17 4.33 7.20
CA LEU A 8 6.47 4.07 8.45
C LEU A 8 7.27 3.08 9.30
N PRO A 9 7.64 3.41 10.55
CA PRO A 9 8.26 2.44 11.44
C PRO A 9 7.32 1.26 11.70
N HIS A 10 7.86 0.03 11.75
CA HIS A 10 7.03 -1.17 11.94
C HIS A 10 6.19 -1.13 13.22
N TRP A 11 6.76 -0.62 14.32
CA TRP A 11 6.02 -0.46 15.58
C TRP A 11 4.81 0.47 15.44
N ALA A 12 4.92 1.53 14.62
CA ALA A 12 3.86 2.51 14.44
C ALA A 12 2.67 1.91 13.67
N TYR A 13 2.95 1.00 12.72
CA TYR A 13 1.92 0.21 12.05
C TYR A 13 1.13 -0.63 13.06
N TRP A 14 1.82 -1.47 13.85
CA TRP A 14 1.16 -2.35 14.82
C TRP A 14 0.43 -1.58 15.92
N ALA A 15 1.04 -0.51 16.43
CA ALA A 15 0.40 0.39 17.40
C ALA A 15 -0.86 1.03 16.81
N GLY A 16 -0.81 1.48 15.55
CA GLY A 16 -1.95 2.03 14.83
C GLY A 16 -3.11 1.05 14.75
N LEU A 17 -2.84 -0.21 14.38
CA LEU A 17 -3.87 -1.26 14.27
C LEU A 17 -4.56 -1.59 15.60
N ILE A 18 -3.91 -1.32 16.74
CA ILE A 18 -4.48 -1.59 18.06
C ILE A 18 -5.16 -0.35 18.64
N VAL A 19 -4.43 0.76 18.69
CA VAL A 19 -4.86 1.98 19.38
C VAL A 19 -5.98 2.68 18.63
N PHE A 20 -5.89 2.77 17.30
CA PHE A 20 -6.88 3.50 16.51
C PHE A 20 -8.29 2.91 16.65
N PRO A 21 -8.53 1.59 16.48
CA PRO A 21 -9.85 1.03 16.66
C PRO A 21 -10.44 1.20 18.06
N ILE A 22 -9.60 1.11 19.09
CA ILE A 22 -10.06 1.32 20.48
C ILE A 22 -10.58 2.73 20.65
N ILE A 23 -9.82 3.73 20.17
CA ILE A 23 -10.23 5.13 20.21
C ILE A 23 -11.48 5.34 19.36
N ALA A 24 -11.50 4.82 18.13
CA ALA A 24 -12.62 4.96 17.20
C ALA A 24 -13.91 4.35 17.76
N MET A 25 -13.84 3.16 18.36
CA MET A 25 -14.95 2.51 19.03
C MET A 25 -15.44 3.32 20.25
N ALA A 26 -14.53 3.83 21.07
CA ALA A 26 -14.88 4.69 22.20
C ALA A 26 -15.53 6.02 21.76
N LEU A 27 -15.16 6.54 20.59
CA LEU A 27 -15.77 7.74 20.00
C LEU A 27 -17.13 7.43 19.38
N ALA A 28 -17.28 6.30 18.68
CA ALA A 28 -18.51 5.88 18.02
C ALA A 28 -19.65 5.59 19.01
N LYS A 29 -19.32 5.10 20.21
CA LYS A 29 -20.28 4.84 21.29
C LYS A 29 -20.72 6.10 22.04
N ARG A 30 -20.21 7.29 21.71
CA ARG A 30 -20.64 8.54 22.35
C ARG A 30 -22.04 8.93 21.86
N PRO A 31 -22.95 9.36 22.75
CA PRO A 31 -24.24 9.87 22.34
C PRO A 31 -24.05 11.06 21.41
N LYS A 32 -24.75 11.03 20.27
CA LYS A 32 -24.75 12.15 19.32
C LYS A 32 -25.48 13.33 19.98
N PRO A 33 -24.93 14.56 19.92
CA PRO A 33 -25.62 15.73 20.42
C PRO A 33 -26.89 15.99 19.59
N ASP A 34 -27.96 16.43 20.25
CA ASP A 34 -29.26 16.71 19.63
C ASP A 34 -29.20 17.81 18.56
N HIS A 35 -28.19 18.68 18.63
CA HIS A 35 -27.92 19.74 17.66
C HIS A 35 -26.50 19.59 17.08
N PRO A 36 -26.34 19.14 15.82
CA PRO A 36 -25.04 19.02 15.20
C PRO A 36 -24.44 20.42 14.99
N THR A 37 -23.23 20.64 15.49
CA THR A 37 -22.45 21.86 15.26
C THR A 37 -21.19 21.54 14.48
N TYR A 38 -20.71 22.49 13.69
CA TYR A 38 -19.41 22.40 13.05
C TYR A 38 -18.31 22.50 14.12
N SER A 39 -17.53 21.44 14.26
CA SER A 39 -16.38 21.40 15.17
C SER A 39 -15.15 22.03 14.52
N LEU A 40 -14.46 22.90 15.26
CA LEU A 40 -13.20 23.49 14.82
C LEU A 40 -12.10 22.43 14.67
N ALA A 41 -12.04 21.48 15.60
CA ALA A 41 -11.08 20.39 15.55
C ALA A 41 -11.29 19.53 14.29
N LEU A 42 -12.54 19.22 13.97
CA LEU A 42 -12.89 18.49 12.75
C LEU A 42 -12.55 19.30 11.50
N GLY A 43 -12.81 20.61 11.51
CA GLY A 43 -12.42 21.49 10.41
C GLY A 43 -10.91 21.47 10.13
N TYR A 44 -10.08 21.54 11.17
CA TYR A 44 -8.61 21.47 11.01
C TYR A 44 -8.16 20.10 10.54
N MET A 45 -8.76 19.03 11.07
CA MET A 45 -8.49 17.68 10.58
C MET A 45 -8.81 17.57 9.09
N ILE A 46 -9.99 18.02 8.64
CA ILE A 46 -10.38 18.00 7.21
C ILE A 46 -9.46 18.90 6.37
N LEU A 47 -9.00 20.04 6.90
CA LEU A 47 -8.03 20.89 6.21
C LEU A 47 -6.72 20.14 5.97
N VAL A 48 -6.21 19.42 6.98
CA VAL A 48 -4.98 18.63 6.85
C VAL A 48 -5.17 17.43 5.92
N THR A 49 -6.28 16.70 6.05
CA THR A 49 -6.54 15.46 5.30
C THR A 49 -7.28 15.65 3.99
N GLY A 50 -7.66 16.87 3.63
CA GLY A 50 -8.58 17.11 2.53
C GLY A 50 -8.48 18.51 1.93
N GLY A 51 -7.64 19.37 2.51
CA GLY A 51 -7.55 20.77 2.12
C GLY A 51 -7.03 20.99 0.72
N MET A 52 -6.22 20.07 0.19
CA MET A 52 -5.74 20.15 -1.20
C MET A 52 -6.87 20.04 -2.23
N LEU A 53 -7.99 19.43 -1.85
CA LEU A 53 -9.20 19.32 -2.67
C LEU A 53 -10.27 20.34 -2.25
N GLY A 54 -9.99 21.20 -1.28
CA GLY A 54 -10.95 22.19 -0.76
C GLY A 54 -12.02 21.59 0.15
N LEU A 55 -11.84 20.37 0.67
CA LEU A 55 -12.88 19.68 1.45
C LEU A 55 -13.27 20.42 2.75
N HIS A 56 -12.36 21.17 3.35
CA HIS A 56 -12.63 21.98 4.55
C HIS A 56 -13.63 23.12 4.27
N ARG A 57 -13.72 23.60 3.03
CA ARG A 57 -14.75 24.57 2.63
C ARG A 57 -16.08 23.89 2.37
N PHE A 58 -16.08 22.73 1.71
CA PHE A 58 -17.32 21.95 1.50
C PHE A 58 -17.92 21.46 2.82
N PHE A 59 -17.09 21.10 3.80
CA PHE A 59 -17.52 20.80 5.16
C PHE A 59 -18.39 21.92 5.75
N LEU A 60 -18.04 23.18 5.48
CA LEU A 60 -18.80 24.36 5.92
C LEU A 60 -19.86 24.81 4.90
N LYS A 61 -20.31 23.91 4.01
CA LYS A 61 -21.28 24.15 2.92
C LYS A 61 -20.87 25.33 2.01
N ASN A 62 -19.56 25.55 1.81
CA ASN A 62 -19.02 26.64 1.02
C ASN A 62 -18.41 26.16 -0.32
N LEU A 63 -18.98 26.60 -1.44
CA LEU A 63 -18.56 26.23 -2.81
C LEU A 63 -17.20 26.77 -3.24
N TRP A 64 -16.61 27.73 -2.51
CA TRP A 64 -15.25 28.22 -2.79
C TRP A 64 -14.18 27.10 -2.72
N GLY A 65 -14.50 25.94 -2.13
CA GLY A 65 -13.66 24.74 -2.22
C GLY A 65 -13.37 24.29 -3.66
N LEU A 66 -14.24 24.59 -4.63
CA LEU A 66 -14.05 24.22 -6.03
C LEU A 66 -12.79 24.85 -6.66
N ILE A 67 -12.29 25.97 -6.15
CA ILE A 67 -11.07 26.61 -6.66
C ILE A 67 -9.82 25.75 -6.45
N PHE A 68 -9.82 24.90 -5.41
CA PHE A 68 -8.69 24.02 -5.14
C PHE A 68 -8.56 22.91 -6.19
N ILE A 69 -9.67 22.46 -6.77
CA ILE A 69 -9.71 21.31 -7.67
C ILE A 69 -8.90 21.56 -8.95
N PRO A 70 -9.07 22.65 -9.72
CA PRO A 70 -8.25 22.91 -10.91
C PRO A 70 -6.75 23.02 -10.60
N VAL A 71 -6.39 23.64 -9.48
CA VAL A 71 -4.98 23.78 -9.06
C VAL A 71 -4.39 22.41 -8.71
N PHE A 72 -5.15 21.59 -8.00
CA PHE A 72 -4.79 20.21 -7.69
C PHE A 72 -4.65 19.35 -8.96
N LEU A 73 -5.60 19.42 -9.89
CA LEU A 73 -5.55 18.72 -11.17
C LEU A 73 -4.34 19.15 -12.01
N ALA A 74 -4.00 20.44 -12.01
CA ALA A 74 -2.80 20.94 -12.70
C ALA A 74 -1.52 20.30 -12.14
N ILE A 75 -1.44 20.08 -10.82
CA ILE A 75 -0.34 19.36 -10.20
C ILE A 75 -0.29 17.91 -10.70
N LEU A 76 -1.42 17.21 -10.69
CA LEU A 76 -1.49 15.79 -11.12
C LEU A 76 -1.06 15.63 -12.58
N ILE A 77 -1.61 16.46 -13.47
CA ILE A 77 -1.27 16.43 -14.90
C ILE A 77 0.21 16.75 -15.09
N ALA A 78 0.71 17.80 -14.44
CA ALA A 78 2.10 18.21 -14.59
C ALA A 78 3.09 17.17 -14.05
N ASN A 79 2.75 16.44 -12.99
CA ASN A 79 3.59 15.35 -12.50
C ASN A 79 3.53 14.12 -13.42
N GLY A 80 2.34 13.77 -13.95
CA GLY A 80 2.19 12.68 -14.92
C GLY A 80 3.00 12.92 -16.19
N GLU A 81 2.84 14.09 -16.81
CA GLU A 81 3.59 14.51 -17.99
C GLU A 81 5.08 14.69 -17.70
N GLY A 82 5.42 15.22 -16.52
CA GLY A 82 6.81 15.35 -16.06
C GLY A 82 7.50 14.00 -15.86
N ALA A 83 6.78 12.96 -15.44
CA ALA A 83 7.32 11.60 -15.34
C ALA A 83 7.60 11.02 -16.74
N GLY A 84 6.69 11.21 -17.70
CA GLY A 84 6.90 10.84 -19.10
C GLY A 84 8.13 11.52 -19.71
N ALA A 85 8.21 12.85 -19.62
CA ALA A 85 9.34 13.63 -20.13
C ALA A 85 10.69 13.24 -19.48
N ARG A 86 10.69 12.85 -18.20
CA ARG A 86 11.90 12.34 -17.51
C ARG A 86 12.38 11.02 -18.09
N SER A 87 11.45 10.10 -18.38
CA SER A 87 11.77 8.81 -19.00
C SER A 87 12.33 8.99 -20.41
N GLU A 88 11.67 9.84 -21.22
CA GLU A 88 12.13 10.21 -22.56
C GLU A 88 13.53 10.84 -22.52
N LEU A 89 13.75 11.81 -21.63
CA LEU A 89 15.06 12.45 -21.43
C LEU A 89 16.12 11.43 -21.02
N SER A 90 15.82 10.53 -20.06
CA SER A 90 16.77 9.52 -19.60
C SER A 90 17.19 8.59 -20.74
N ASN A 91 16.25 8.15 -21.57
CA ASN A 91 16.53 7.28 -22.71
C ASN A 91 17.35 8.00 -23.78
N ALA A 92 16.91 9.19 -24.20
CA ALA A 92 17.59 9.97 -25.23
C ALA A 92 19.01 10.39 -24.78
N ALA A 93 19.15 10.89 -23.54
CA ALA A 93 20.44 11.26 -22.99
C ALA A 93 21.39 10.06 -22.83
N ASN A 94 20.87 8.85 -22.53
CA ASN A 94 21.69 7.65 -22.51
C ASN A 94 22.22 7.30 -23.91
N THR A 95 21.38 7.38 -24.94
CA THR A 95 21.78 7.17 -26.33
C THR A 95 22.84 8.19 -26.77
N VAL A 96 22.62 9.48 -26.47
CA VAL A 96 23.61 10.54 -26.75
C VAL A 96 24.95 10.22 -26.08
N ARG A 97 24.94 9.93 -24.79
CA ARG A 97 26.16 9.60 -24.02
C ARG A 97 26.89 8.37 -24.58
N MET A 98 26.16 7.32 -24.96
CA MET A 98 26.74 6.12 -25.56
C MET A 98 27.36 6.40 -26.94
N ALA A 99 26.68 7.21 -27.75
CA ALA A 99 27.14 7.58 -29.07
C ALA A 99 28.37 8.52 -29.01
N GLU A 100 28.37 9.54 -28.14
CA GLU A 100 29.53 10.41 -27.90
C GLU A 100 30.75 9.63 -27.42
N SER A 101 30.56 8.71 -26.47
CA SER A 101 31.61 7.82 -25.97
C SER A 101 32.18 6.94 -27.09
N THR A 102 31.32 6.42 -27.97
CA THR A 102 31.72 5.61 -29.12
C THR A 102 32.50 6.45 -30.12
N VAL A 103 32.01 7.65 -30.48
CA VAL A 103 32.72 8.56 -31.39
C VAL A 103 34.11 8.88 -30.84
N THR A 104 34.21 9.23 -29.57
CA THR A 104 35.50 9.57 -28.93
C THR A 104 36.46 8.38 -28.97
N ARG A 105 36.06 7.23 -28.42
CA ARG A 105 36.90 6.02 -28.34
C ARG A 105 37.34 5.51 -29.71
N GLU A 106 36.44 5.48 -30.68
CA GLU A 106 36.73 4.98 -32.01
C GLU A 106 37.58 5.96 -32.81
N THR A 107 37.45 7.28 -32.56
CA THR A 107 38.33 8.30 -33.17
C THR A 107 39.77 8.12 -32.70
N ASP A 108 40.00 7.91 -31.40
CA ASP A 108 41.33 7.62 -30.86
C ASP A 108 41.89 6.29 -31.40
N ARG A 109 41.02 5.29 -31.59
CA ARG A 109 41.40 3.98 -32.18
C ARG A 109 41.78 4.10 -33.65
N ILE A 110 41.11 4.96 -34.42
CA ILE A 110 41.49 5.25 -35.81
C ILE A 110 42.84 5.96 -35.82
N ALA A 111 43.01 7.02 -35.01
CA ALA A 111 44.26 7.79 -34.97
C ALA A 111 45.48 6.89 -34.65
N SER A 112 45.36 6.01 -33.65
CA SER A 112 46.43 5.05 -33.32
C SER A 112 46.68 4.00 -34.42
N SER A 113 45.62 3.52 -35.09
CA SER A 113 45.75 2.55 -36.20
C SER A 113 46.40 3.21 -37.42
N GLU A 114 45.99 4.43 -37.78
CA GLU A 114 46.54 5.22 -38.89
C GLU A 114 48.02 5.55 -38.65
N ALA A 115 48.40 5.88 -37.41
CA ALA A 115 49.81 6.10 -37.04
C ALA A 115 50.70 4.86 -37.24
N SER A 116 50.14 3.65 -37.12
CA SER A 116 50.89 2.39 -37.31
C SER A 116 51.03 1.95 -38.77
N LEU A 117 50.20 2.49 -39.69
CA LEU A 117 50.17 2.08 -41.10
C LEU A 117 51.51 2.27 -41.84
N PRO A 118 52.24 3.40 -41.69
CA PRO A 118 53.52 3.58 -42.39
C PRO A 118 54.54 2.50 -42.02
N GLY A 119 54.63 2.13 -40.73
CA GLY A 119 55.52 1.07 -40.26
C GLY A 119 55.13 -0.30 -40.82
N LEU A 120 53.83 -0.64 -40.79
CA LEU A 120 53.34 -1.90 -41.35
C LEU A 120 53.55 -2.02 -42.87
N ARG A 121 53.44 -0.90 -43.60
CA ARG A 121 53.73 -0.84 -45.05
C ARG A 121 55.23 -0.99 -45.33
N ALA A 122 56.08 -0.37 -44.52
CA ALA A 122 57.53 -0.53 -44.61
C ALA A 122 57.94 -1.99 -44.34
N ASP A 123 57.42 -2.61 -43.28
CA ASP A 123 57.66 -4.02 -42.95
C ASP A 123 57.23 -4.97 -44.08
N LEU A 124 56.10 -4.69 -44.74
CA LEU A 124 55.62 -5.46 -45.88
C LEU A 124 56.54 -5.32 -47.10
N SER A 125 57.04 -4.10 -47.37
CA SER A 125 57.95 -3.82 -48.48
C SER A 125 59.36 -4.40 -48.29
N ALA A 126 59.82 -4.53 -47.05
CA ALA A 126 61.12 -5.08 -46.69
C ALA A 126 61.13 -6.63 -46.64
N ALA A 127 59.96 -7.28 -46.63
CA ALA A 127 59.86 -8.74 -46.53
C ALA A 127 60.10 -9.44 -47.87
N GLU A 128 60.94 -10.49 -47.85
CA GLU A 128 61.27 -11.28 -49.03
C GLU A 128 60.04 -11.92 -49.70
N GLU A 129 60.04 -11.92 -51.03
CA GLU A 129 58.94 -12.40 -51.84
C GLU A 129 58.71 -13.91 -51.68
N GLY A 130 57.47 -14.32 -51.39
CA GLY A 130 57.12 -15.72 -51.13
C GLY A 130 57.39 -16.21 -49.70
N SER A 131 57.99 -15.41 -48.83
CA SER A 131 58.31 -15.79 -47.44
C SER A 131 57.08 -15.82 -46.50
N PHE A 132 57.17 -16.59 -45.42
CA PHE A 132 56.19 -16.54 -44.32
C PHE A 132 56.11 -15.16 -43.66
N ALA A 133 57.22 -14.40 -43.65
CA ALA A 133 57.29 -13.05 -43.12
C ALA A 133 56.43 -12.07 -43.94
N LYS A 134 56.47 -12.16 -45.28
CA LYS A 134 55.62 -11.35 -46.18
C LYS A 134 54.13 -11.60 -45.94
N ARG A 135 53.72 -12.88 -45.84
CA ARG A 135 52.32 -13.26 -45.50
C ARG A 135 51.89 -12.75 -44.12
N GLY A 136 52.80 -12.75 -43.15
CA GLY A 136 52.56 -12.22 -41.80
C GLY A 136 52.38 -10.70 -41.80
N ALA A 137 53.24 -9.97 -42.51
CA ALA A 137 53.16 -8.52 -42.67
C ALA A 137 51.88 -8.10 -43.41
N GLU A 138 51.51 -8.81 -44.48
CA GLU A 138 50.27 -8.58 -45.25
C GLU A 138 49.04 -8.76 -44.36
N LYS A 139 49.00 -9.83 -43.55
CA LYS A 139 47.89 -10.06 -42.61
C LYS A 139 47.81 -8.99 -41.52
N LYS A 140 48.94 -8.47 -41.04
CA LYS A 140 48.98 -7.38 -40.04
C LYS A 140 48.48 -6.07 -40.65
N LEU A 141 48.94 -5.73 -41.86
CA LEU A 141 48.48 -4.54 -42.59
C LEU A 141 46.98 -4.61 -42.87
N LYS A 142 46.50 -5.73 -43.43
CA LYS A 142 45.07 -5.95 -43.70
C LYS A 142 44.22 -5.83 -42.44
N ARG A 143 44.66 -6.40 -41.30
CA ARG A 143 43.96 -6.27 -40.02
C ARG A 143 43.88 -4.82 -39.53
N ALA A 144 44.91 -4.02 -39.74
CA ALA A 144 44.91 -2.60 -39.38
C ALA A 144 43.94 -1.81 -40.27
N GLU A 145 43.92 -2.08 -41.58
CA GLU A 145 42.99 -1.47 -42.54
C GLU A 145 41.53 -1.87 -42.25
N ASP A 146 41.25 -3.16 -42.04
CA ASP A 146 39.92 -3.66 -41.66
C ASP A 146 39.42 -3.02 -40.36
N ARG A 147 40.32 -2.82 -39.39
CA ARG A 147 40.01 -2.14 -38.12
C ARG A 147 39.64 -0.69 -38.35
N ILE A 148 40.35 0.04 -39.22
CA ILE A 148 40.02 1.43 -39.55
C ILE A 148 38.65 1.51 -40.19
N THR A 149 38.36 0.67 -41.20
CA THR A 149 37.05 0.62 -41.87
C THR A 149 35.93 0.36 -40.87
N LYS A 150 36.05 -0.69 -40.05
CA LYS A 150 35.03 -1.01 -39.03
C LYS A 150 34.84 0.12 -38.00
N SER A 151 35.92 0.79 -37.62
CA SER A 151 35.85 1.94 -36.70
C SER A 151 35.12 3.13 -37.35
N ARG A 152 35.36 3.40 -38.65
CA ARG A 152 34.65 4.44 -39.40
C ARG A 152 33.16 4.17 -39.50
N ASP A 153 32.77 2.94 -39.82
CA ASP A 153 31.35 2.53 -39.88
C ASP A 153 30.67 2.70 -38.51
N SER A 154 31.38 2.36 -37.43
CA SER A 154 30.90 2.52 -36.06
C SER A 154 30.73 4.00 -35.68
N ILE A 155 31.66 4.87 -36.08
CA ILE A 155 31.55 6.32 -35.88
C ILE A 155 30.39 6.89 -36.68
N GLU A 156 30.20 6.47 -37.93
CA GLU A 156 29.11 6.95 -38.77
C GLU A 156 27.76 6.59 -38.15
N THR A 157 27.62 5.35 -37.68
CA THR A 157 26.41 4.90 -36.96
C THR A 157 26.18 5.74 -35.71
N ALA A 158 27.20 5.91 -34.86
CA ALA A 158 27.10 6.72 -33.66
C ALA A 158 26.76 8.20 -33.96
N ARG A 159 27.28 8.77 -35.06
CA ARG A 159 26.91 10.13 -35.49
C ARG A 159 25.46 10.23 -35.95
N ARG A 160 24.92 9.21 -36.63
CA ARG A 160 23.49 9.16 -36.99
C ARG A 160 22.63 9.05 -35.73
N ASP A 161 23.05 8.27 -34.74
CA ASP A 161 22.38 8.17 -33.45
C ASP A 161 22.38 9.52 -32.70
N LEU A 162 23.48 10.29 -32.77
CA LEU A 162 23.52 11.64 -32.21
C LEU A 162 22.55 12.60 -32.89
N ILE A 163 22.51 12.61 -34.22
CA ILE A 163 21.60 13.48 -34.99
C ILE A 163 20.14 13.22 -34.64
N THR A 164 19.78 11.97 -34.35
CA THR A 164 18.41 11.61 -33.99
C THR A 164 18.11 11.79 -32.50
N ALA A 165 19.02 11.40 -31.61
CA ALA A 165 18.79 11.41 -30.16
C ALA A 165 18.96 12.79 -29.51
N GLN A 166 19.86 13.64 -30.03
CA GLN A 166 20.12 14.98 -29.49
C GLN A 166 18.87 15.88 -29.45
N PRO A 167 18.12 16.07 -30.57
CA PRO A 167 16.92 16.92 -30.54
C PRO A 167 15.84 16.35 -29.62
N LEU A 168 15.73 15.02 -29.51
CA LEU A 168 14.79 14.37 -28.60
C LEU A 168 15.15 14.63 -27.13
N ALA A 169 16.45 14.59 -26.78
CA ALA A 169 16.91 14.91 -25.44
C ALA A 169 16.65 16.39 -25.09
N GLU A 170 16.87 17.31 -26.02
CA GLU A 170 16.61 18.74 -25.83
C GLU A 170 15.12 19.05 -25.64
N ASP A 171 14.24 18.49 -26.49
CA ASP A 171 12.78 18.63 -26.35
C ASP A 171 12.28 18.05 -25.02
N ALA A 172 12.69 16.82 -24.69
CA ALA A 172 12.30 16.17 -23.44
C ALA A 172 12.79 16.96 -22.22
N SER A 173 13.98 17.55 -22.27
CA SER A 173 14.51 18.43 -21.23
C SER A 173 13.66 19.70 -21.06
N ALA A 174 13.29 20.36 -22.16
CA ALA A 174 12.45 21.55 -22.14
C ALA A 174 11.04 21.25 -21.60
N ARG A 175 10.41 20.15 -22.05
CA ARG A 175 9.12 19.67 -21.55
C ARG A 175 9.20 19.35 -20.06
N LEU A 176 10.23 18.63 -19.62
CA LEU A 176 10.44 18.33 -18.20
C LEU A 176 10.56 19.60 -17.36
N ALA A 177 11.33 20.60 -17.83
CA ALA A 177 11.50 21.88 -17.14
C ALA A 177 10.17 22.65 -17.04
N TYR A 178 9.38 22.70 -18.11
CA TYR A 178 8.06 23.31 -18.13
C TYR A 178 7.12 22.66 -17.09
N TRP A 179 6.97 21.34 -17.15
CA TRP A 179 6.06 20.61 -16.25
C TRP A 179 6.51 20.71 -14.79
N LYS A 180 7.82 20.66 -14.53
CA LYS A 180 8.37 20.88 -13.18
C LYS A 180 8.05 22.28 -12.65
N LYS A 181 8.14 23.31 -13.50
CA LYS A 181 7.80 24.69 -13.11
C LYS A 181 6.31 24.85 -12.84
N LEU A 182 5.45 24.31 -13.71
CA LEU A 182 4.00 24.33 -13.54
C LEU A 182 3.58 23.63 -12.25
N SER A 183 4.07 22.41 -12.02
CA SER A 183 3.71 21.63 -10.84
C SER A 183 4.17 22.32 -9.56
N THR A 184 5.42 22.82 -9.53
CA THR A 184 5.98 23.52 -8.37
C THR A 184 5.22 24.82 -8.06
N GLY A 185 4.87 25.60 -9.10
CA GLY A 185 4.08 26.82 -8.92
C GLY A 185 2.67 26.55 -8.40
N ALA A 186 1.98 25.57 -8.99
CA ALA A 186 0.65 25.16 -8.55
C ALA A 186 0.66 24.60 -7.11
N PHE A 187 1.70 23.85 -6.74
CA PHE A 187 1.88 23.36 -5.38
C PHE A 187 2.00 24.50 -4.36
N TYR A 188 2.86 25.49 -4.60
CA TYR A 188 3.01 26.62 -3.68
C TYR A 188 1.76 27.48 -3.62
N LEU A 189 1.04 27.66 -4.74
CA LEU A 189 -0.24 28.34 -4.76
C LEU A 189 -1.27 27.64 -3.87
N LEU A 190 -1.34 26.31 -3.97
CA LEU A 190 -2.25 25.48 -3.19
C LEU A 190 -1.89 25.49 -1.69
N MET A 191 -0.60 25.41 -1.34
CA MET A 191 -0.14 25.55 0.04
C MET A 191 -0.44 26.93 0.63
N ALA A 192 -0.25 28.00 -0.15
CA ALA A 192 -0.62 29.35 0.28
C ALA A 192 -2.14 29.47 0.53
N ALA A 193 -2.97 28.92 -0.36
CA ALA A 193 -4.42 28.90 -0.19
C ALA A 193 -4.84 28.10 1.06
N MET A 194 -4.24 26.94 1.31
CA MET A 194 -4.48 26.15 2.52
C MET A 194 -4.06 26.89 3.79
N LEU A 195 -2.93 27.59 3.78
CA LEU A 195 -2.45 28.36 4.92
C LEU A 195 -3.38 29.54 5.24
N ILE A 196 -3.85 30.25 4.21
CA ILE A 196 -4.86 31.31 4.36
C ILE A 196 -6.12 30.71 5.01
N ASP A 197 -6.59 29.57 4.52
CA ASP A 197 -7.78 28.93 5.05
C ASP A 197 -7.59 28.41 6.48
N ALA A 198 -6.38 27.96 6.85
CA ALA A 198 -6.04 27.58 8.22
C ALA A 198 -6.25 28.73 9.22
N LEU A 199 -5.91 29.95 8.80
CA LEU A 199 -6.09 31.17 9.59
C LEU A 199 -7.55 31.64 9.62
N LEU A 200 -8.28 31.47 8.51
CA LEU A 200 -9.69 31.87 8.40
C LEU A 200 -10.66 30.88 9.04
N LEU A 201 -10.25 29.62 9.22
CA LEU A 201 -11.10 28.52 9.66
C LEU A 201 -11.87 28.81 10.95
N PRO A 202 -11.28 29.37 12.03
CA PRO A 202 -12.04 29.69 13.25
C PRO A 202 -13.19 30.67 13.00
N GLY A 203 -12.97 31.67 12.15
CA GLY A 203 -14.00 32.64 11.75
C GLY A 203 -15.08 32.02 10.89
N MET A 204 -14.69 31.15 9.94
CA MET A 204 -15.62 30.43 9.07
C MET A 204 -16.51 29.47 9.86
N VAL A 205 -15.96 28.71 10.81
CA VAL A 205 -16.71 27.79 11.69
C VAL A 205 -17.69 28.57 12.56
N ARG A 206 -17.28 29.69 13.18
CA ARG A 206 -18.18 30.54 13.97
C ARG A 206 -19.35 31.07 13.13
N ARG A 207 -19.09 31.55 11.91
CA ARG A 207 -20.14 32.03 10.99
C ARG A 207 -21.07 30.89 10.54
N ALA A 208 -20.51 29.72 10.23
CA ALA A 208 -21.30 28.56 9.84
C ALA A 208 -22.24 28.12 10.98
N ASN A 209 -21.72 28.04 12.21
CA ASN A 209 -22.53 27.71 13.39
C ASN A 209 -23.60 28.76 13.70
N ALA A 210 -23.33 30.06 13.48
CA ALA A 210 -24.32 31.11 13.66
C ALA A 210 -25.48 31.04 12.65
N ASN A 211 -25.23 30.46 11.47
CA ASN A 211 -26.21 30.30 10.40
C ASN A 211 -26.87 28.91 10.40
N LEU A 212 -26.57 28.05 11.38
CA LEU A 212 -27.21 26.75 11.50
C LEU A 212 -28.69 26.92 11.89
N PRO A 213 -29.64 26.32 11.15
CA PRO A 213 -31.03 26.30 11.57
C PRO A 213 -31.18 25.52 12.89
N ALA A 214 -32.06 25.97 13.78
CA ALA A 214 -32.27 25.33 15.09
C ALA A 214 -32.82 23.90 14.97
N VAL A 215 -33.56 23.60 13.89
CA VAL A 215 -34.02 22.27 13.50
C VAL A 215 -33.87 22.19 11.99
N GLU A 216 -32.97 21.33 11.50
CA GLU A 216 -32.93 20.98 10.07
C GLU A 216 -34.03 19.93 9.85
N PRO A 217 -35.15 20.26 9.17
CA PRO A 217 -36.19 19.27 8.92
C PRO A 217 -35.60 18.19 8.02
N LEU A 218 -35.67 16.93 8.46
CA LEU A 218 -35.27 15.77 7.66
C LEU A 218 -35.93 15.87 6.29
N SER A 219 -35.13 15.79 5.24
CA SER A 219 -35.64 15.67 3.88
C SER A 219 -36.59 14.47 3.80
N GLU A 220 -37.59 14.53 2.90
CA GLU A 220 -38.50 13.40 2.67
C GLU A 220 -37.73 12.11 2.36
N THR A 221 -36.59 12.23 1.67
CA THR A 221 -35.68 11.11 1.39
C THR A 221 -34.99 10.59 2.65
N GLU A 222 -34.51 11.47 3.53
CA GLU A 222 -33.82 11.08 4.77
C GLU A 222 -34.78 10.40 5.74
N ARG A 223 -36.03 10.88 5.82
CA ARG A 223 -37.06 10.27 6.66
C ARG A 223 -37.42 8.87 6.15
N LYS A 224 -37.63 8.73 4.83
CA LYS A 224 -37.87 7.43 4.20
C LYS A 224 -36.70 6.46 4.40
N LEU A 225 -35.46 6.97 4.32
CA LEU A 225 -34.26 6.18 4.57
C LEU A 225 -34.19 5.69 6.03
N GLN A 226 -34.45 6.56 7.01
CA GLN A 226 -34.50 6.18 8.42
C GLN A 226 -35.60 5.15 8.72
N GLU A 227 -36.78 5.31 8.13
CA GLU A 227 -37.88 4.34 8.26
C GLU A 227 -37.45 2.96 7.69
N LEU A 228 -36.83 2.94 6.51
CA LEU A 228 -36.27 1.72 5.89
C LEU A 228 -35.14 1.10 6.72
N GLU A 229 -34.21 1.90 7.24
CA GLU A 229 -33.09 1.44 8.09
C GLU A 229 -33.60 0.85 9.40
N ALA A 230 -34.62 1.46 10.01
CA ALA A 230 -35.25 0.96 11.23
C ALA A 230 -36.06 -0.34 10.99
N GLU A 231 -36.65 -0.51 9.80
CA GLU A 231 -37.35 -1.76 9.43
C GLU A 231 -36.38 -2.91 9.09
N THR A 232 -35.20 -2.60 8.54
CA THR A 232 -34.25 -3.61 8.03
C THR A 232 -33.10 -3.95 8.98
N THR A 233 -32.66 -3.00 9.80
CA THR A 233 -31.48 -3.17 10.67
C THR A 233 -31.94 -3.70 12.03
N LYS A 234 -31.90 -5.02 12.21
CA LYS A 234 -31.81 -5.55 13.58
C LYS A 234 -30.44 -5.16 14.11
N GLU A 235 -30.37 -4.58 15.30
CA GLU A 235 -29.08 -4.37 15.95
C GLU A 235 -28.32 -5.70 16.02
N ASP A 236 -27.04 -5.71 15.65
CA ASP A 236 -26.21 -6.92 15.66
C ASP A 236 -26.16 -7.56 17.06
N SER A 237 -26.35 -6.74 18.11
CA SER A 237 -26.50 -7.16 19.50
C SER A 237 -27.64 -8.18 19.71
N ALA A 238 -28.67 -8.17 18.85
CA ALA A 238 -29.80 -9.09 18.90
C ALA A 238 -29.42 -10.55 18.57
N HIS A 239 -28.27 -10.77 17.92
CA HIS A 239 -27.76 -12.11 17.62
C HIS A 239 -27.09 -12.78 18.82
N VAL A 240 -26.82 -12.03 19.90
CA VAL A 240 -26.16 -12.56 21.11
C VAL A 240 -27.10 -13.49 21.87
N SER A 241 -26.70 -14.76 22.01
CA SER A 241 -27.48 -15.76 22.73
C SER A 241 -27.42 -15.57 24.25
N GLN A 242 -28.38 -16.17 24.97
CA GLN A 242 -28.39 -16.19 26.44
C GLN A 242 -27.54 -17.34 27.00
N GLY A 243 -26.99 -17.12 28.20
CA GLY A 243 -26.17 -18.11 28.92
C GLY A 243 -24.69 -18.05 28.53
N TRP A 244 -23.99 -19.18 28.66
CA TRP A 244 -22.54 -19.23 28.44
C TRP A 244 -22.13 -18.99 26.97
N THR A 245 -22.98 -19.38 26.01
CA THR A 245 -22.75 -19.11 24.57
C THR A 245 -22.76 -17.62 24.26
N GLY A 246 -23.49 -16.83 25.05
CA GLY A 246 -23.51 -15.38 24.93
C GLY A 246 -22.15 -14.72 25.21
N TYR A 247 -21.28 -15.33 26.01
CA TYR A 247 -19.92 -14.80 26.19
C TYR A 247 -19.08 -14.93 24.91
N ILE A 248 -19.24 -16.04 24.18
CA ILE A 248 -18.58 -16.24 22.89
C ILE A 248 -19.14 -15.27 21.86
N ASP A 249 -20.47 -15.16 21.78
CA ASP A 249 -21.12 -14.27 20.82
C ASP A 249 -20.70 -12.80 21.05
N ARG A 250 -20.60 -12.36 22.32
CA ARG A 250 -20.11 -11.02 22.67
C ARG A 250 -18.64 -10.81 22.30
N LEU A 251 -17.80 -11.85 22.44
CA LEU A 251 -16.41 -11.80 22.02
C LEU A 251 -16.32 -11.62 20.49
N SER A 252 -17.06 -12.42 19.72
CA SER A 252 -17.12 -12.30 18.26
C SER A 252 -17.66 -10.94 17.81
N LEU A 253 -18.70 -10.44 18.48
CA LEU A 253 -19.26 -9.10 18.25
C LEU A 253 -18.21 -8.01 18.50
N PHE A 254 -17.51 -8.07 19.64
CA PHE A 254 -16.46 -7.11 19.97
C PHE A 254 -15.29 -7.16 18.98
N CYS A 255 -14.81 -8.36 18.64
CA CYS A 255 -13.71 -8.53 17.70
C CYS A 255 -14.07 -8.03 16.30
N GLY A 256 -15.29 -8.32 15.82
CA GLY A 256 -15.81 -7.80 14.54
C GLY A 256 -15.95 -6.28 14.54
N GLU A 257 -16.54 -5.71 15.59
CA GLU A 257 -16.66 -4.26 15.76
C GLU A 257 -15.26 -3.61 15.78
N PHE A 258 -14.33 -4.17 16.54
CA PHE A 258 -12.94 -3.69 16.63
C PHE A 258 -12.27 -3.66 15.25
N VAL A 259 -12.29 -4.76 14.49
CA VAL A 259 -11.62 -4.78 13.17
C VAL A 259 -12.35 -3.98 12.10
N SER A 260 -13.63 -3.67 12.27
CA SER A 260 -14.37 -2.82 11.32
C SER A 260 -13.74 -1.43 11.17
N TYR A 261 -13.15 -0.89 12.25
CA TYR A 261 -12.48 0.40 12.24
C TYR A 261 -11.14 0.38 11.48
N TRP A 262 -10.56 -0.78 11.17
CA TRP A 262 -9.40 -0.85 10.27
C TRP A 262 -9.72 -0.33 8.86
N ALA A 263 -10.97 -0.46 8.40
CA ALA A 263 -11.39 0.12 7.13
C ALA A 263 -11.23 1.65 7.10
N VAL A 264 -11.40 2.32 8.24
CA VAL A 264 -11.18 3.77 8.36
C VAL A 264 -9.70 4.12 8.26
N ILE A 265 -8.81 3.32 8.86
CA ILE A 265 -7.36 3.46 8.69
C ILE A 265 -7.02 3.37 7.20
N ALA A 266 -7.63 2.43 6.46
CA ALA A 266 -7.37 2.27 5.03
C ALA A 266 -7.71 3.51 4.21
N VAL A 267 -8.80 4.19 4.52
CA VAL A 267 -9.16 5.44 3.86
C VAL A 267 -8.05 6.48 4.02
N PHE A 268 -7.54 6.68 5.24
CA PHE A 268 -6.46 7.64 5.49
C PHE A 268 -5.15 7.25 4.80
N VAL A 269 -4.76 5.97 4.87
CA VAL A 269 -3.51 5.49 4.26
C VAL A 269 -3.56 5.55 2.74
N TYR A 270 -4.67 5.13 2.10
CA TYR A 270 -4.81 5.26 0.65
C TYR A 270 -4.87 6.70 0.20
N TYR A 271 -5.54 7.57 0.95
CA TYR A 271 -5.54 8.99 0.66
C TYR A 271 -4.12 9.57 0.72
N PHE A 272 -3.36 9.24 1.77
CA PHE A 272 -1.96 9.61 1.90
C PHE A 272 -1.11 9.07 0.74
N GLU A 273 -1.31 7.82 0.33
CA GLU A 273 -0.58 7.21 -0.78
C GLU A 273 -0.90 7.90 -2.12
N VAL A 274 -2.16 8.20 -2.38
CA VAL A 274 -2.57 8.93 -3.60
C VAL A 274 -1.91 10.30 -3.64
N ILE A 275 -1.91 11.04 -2.54
CA ILE A 275 -1.21 12.32 -2.46
C ILE A 275 0.30 12.14 -2.66
N SER A 276 0.94 11.25 -1.91
CA SER A 276 2.39 11.06 -1.95
C SER A 276 2.85 10.66 -3.36
N ARG A 277 2.14 9.72 -3.98
CA ARG A 277 2.42 9.22 -5.33
C ARG A 277 2.20 10.27 -6.41
N TYR A 278 1.04 10.94 -6.43
CA TYR A 278 0.67 11.76 -7.57
C TYR A 278 0.93 13.26 -7.38
N VAL A 279 0.94 13.76 -6.15
CA VAL A 279 1.28 15.15 -5.83
C VAL A 279 2.77 15.29 -5.61
N PHE A 280 3.36 14.44 -4.76
CA PHE A 280 4.78 14.55 -4.42
C PHE A 280 5.70 13.74 -5.35
N ASN A 281 5.14 12.93 -6.25
CA ASN A 281 5.91 12.01 -7.10
C ASN A 281 6.82 11.10 -6.26
N SER A 282 6.33 10.69 -5.09
CA SER A 282 7.04 9.95 -4.04
C SER A 282 6.15 8.80 -3.54
N PRO A 283 6.03 7.69 -4.30
CA PRO A 283 5.26 6.52 -3.88
C PRO A 283 5.82 5.96 -2.57
N THR A 284 4.96 5.49 -1.67
CA THR A 284 5.43 4.87 -0.43
C THR A 284 5.64 3.37 -0.63
N ASN A 285 6.71 2.84 -0.04
CA ASN A 285 6.99 1.40 -0.07
C ASN A 285 6.08 0.61 0.89
N TRP A 286 5.59 1.25 1.96
CA TRP A 286 4.86 0.59 3.05
C TRP A 286 3.35 0.61 2.91
N ALA A 287 2.74 1.63 2.28
CA ALA A 287 1.28 1.81 2.36
C ALA A 287 0.51 0.68 1.69
N HIS A 288 0.92 0.27 0.48
CA HIS A 288 0.22 -0.79 -0.25
C HIS A 288 0.27 -2.12 0.51
N GLU A 289 1.45 -2.50 0.99
CA GLU A 289 1.63 -3.73 1.76
C GLU A 289 0.88 -3.68 3.10
N SER A 290 0.99 -2.58 3.83
CA SER A 290 0.27 -2.37 5.10
C SER A 290 -1.22 -2.64 4.96
N MET A 291 -1.83 -2.14 3.89
CA MET A 291 -3.27 -2.31 3.63
C MET A 291 -3.61 -3.73 3.23
N TYR A 292 -2.81 -4.34 2.35
CA TYR A 292 -2.98 -5.73 1.98
C TYR A 292 -2.95 -6.67 3.19
N LEU A 293 -1.93 -6.54 4.04
CA LEU A 293 -1.78 -7.34 5.27
C LEU A 293 -2.94 -7.08 6.25
N MET A 294 -3.31 -5.81 6.45
CA MET A 294 -4.40 -5.41 7.34
C MET A 294 -5.75 -5.98 6.91
N PHE A 295 -6.10 -5.92 5.63
CA PHE A 295 -7.35 -6.50 5.13
C PHE A 295 -7.36 -8.03 5.22
N GLY A 296 -6.22 -8.69 5.00
CA GLY A 296 -6.11 -10.14 5.22
C GLY A 296 -6.40 -10.53 6.67
N MET A 297 -5.82 -9.79 7.62
CA MET A 297 -6.11 -9.95 9.05
C MET A 297 -7.58 -9.65 9.37
N GLN A 298 -8.14 -8.57 8.80
CA GLN A 298 -9.52 -8.15 9.03
C GLN A 298 -10.50 -9.26 8.62
N TYR A 299 -10.28 -9.85 7.45
CA TYR A 299 -11.13 -10.90 6.90
C TYR A 299 -11.21 -12.11 7.83
N LEU A 300 -10.09 -12.55 8.38
CA LEU A 300 -10.07 -13.73 9.26
C LEU A 300 -10.75 -13.48 10.60
N ILE A 301 -10.54 -12.31 11.23
CA ILE A 301 -11.25 -11.97 12.47
C ILE A 301 -12.74 -11.81 12.22
N ALA A 302 -13.11 -11.13 11.11
CA ALA A 302 -14.50 -10.89 10.73
C ALA A 302 -15.28 -12.17 10.40
N GLY A 303 -14.61 -13.30 10.10
CA GLY A 303 -15.28 -14.58 9.86
C GLY A 303 -16.16 -15.03 11.03
N SER A 304 -15.68 -14.89 12.27
CA SER A 304 -16.48 -15.21 13.47
C SER A 304 -17.70 -14.29 13.63
N TYR A 305 -17.52 -13.00 13.37
CA TYR A 305 -18.59 -12.00 13.38
C TYR A 305 -19.66 -12.30 12.33
N ALA A 306 -19.25 -12.53 11.08
CA ALA A 306 -20.17 -12.84 9.99
C ALA A 306 -20.90 -14.18 10.19
N MET A 307 -20.36 -15.09 11.00
CA MET A 307 -21.05 -16.32 11.39
C MET A 307 -22.11 -16.07 12.49
N LEU A 308 -21.83 -15.16 13.43
CA LEU A 308 -22.79 -14.72 14.45
C LEU A 308 -24.00 -14.02 13.82
N THR A 309 -23.76 -13.04 12.94
CA THR A 309 -24.79 -12.22 12.29
C THR A 309 -25.42 -12.89 11.06
N GLU A 310 -25.01 -14.12 10.73
CA GLU A 310 -25.48 -14.88 9.57
C GLU A 310 -25.28 -14.14 8.22
N SER A 311 -24.26 -13.28 8.14
CA SER A 311 -23.95 -12.45 6.96
C SER A 311 -23.10 -13.16 5.90
N HIS A 312 -22.77 -14.44 6.09
CA HIS A 312 -22.10 -15.22 5.06
C HIS A 312 -23.01 -15.39 3.83
N VAL A 313 -22.43 -15.22 2.65
CA VAL A 313 -23.14 -15.52 1.40
C VAL A 313 -23.47 -17.01 1.37
N ARG A 314 -24.76 -17.32 1.47
CA ARG A 314 -25.30 -18.68 1.53
C ARG A 314 -26.38 -18.87 0.47
N VAL A 315 -26.39 -20.05 -0.17
CA VAL A 315 -27.42 -20.40 -1.15
C VAL A 315 -28.52 -21.18 -0.43
N ASP A 316 -29.59 -20.50 -0.06
CA ASP A 316 -30.62 -21.04 0.84
C ASP A 316 -31.87 -21.61 0.18
N ILE A 317 -31.83 -21.93 -1.12
CA ILE A 317 -33.02 -22.35 -1.89
C ILE A 317 -33.78 -23.50 -1.21
N PHE A 318 -33.06 -24.51 -0.70
CA PHE A 318 -33.66 -25.65 -0.02
C PHE A 318 -33.69 -25.52 1.51
N TYR A 319 -32.92 -24.59 2.08
CA TYR A 319 -32.82 -24.39 3.53
C TYR A 319 -33.90 -23.42 4.04
N ALA A 320 -34.13 -22.31 3.34
CA ALA A 320 -35.05 -21.26 3.72
C ALA A 320 -36.48 -21.76 4.07
N PRO A 321 -37.13 -22.63 3.26
CA PRO A 321 -38.49 -23.10 3.54
C PRO A 321 -38.57 -24.15 4.65
N LEU A 322 -37.45 -24.65 5.19
CA LEU A 322 -37.47 -25.69 6.21
C LEU A 322 -38.00 -25.18 7.56
N PRO A 323 -38.81 -25.98 8.30
CA PRO A 323 -39.17 -25.68 9.67
C PRO A 323 -37.94 -25.70 10.59
N ARG A 324 -37.97 -24.93 11.68
CA ARG A 324 -36.84 -24.76 12.63
C ARG A 324 -36.14 -26.06 13.04
N LYS A 325 -36.90 -27.13 13.32
CA LYS A 325 -36.32 -28.44 13.69
C LYS A 325 -35.49 -29.07 12.57
N LYS A 326 -35.95 -28.98 11.32
CA LYS A 326 -35.21 -29.52 10.17
C LYS A 326 -33.97 -28.67 9.86
N LYS A 327 -34.07 -27.34 10.03
CA LYS A 327 -32.92 -26.44 9.94
C LYS A 327 -31.83 -26.83 10.94
N ALA A 328 -32.18 -26.97 12.22
CA ALA A 328 -31.23 -27.36 13.26
C ALA A 328 -30.56 -28.73 13.00
N TRP A 329 -31.26 -29.70 12.42
CA TRP A 329 -30.64 -30.97 11.99
C TRP A 329 -29.68 -30.81 10.82
N VAL A 330 -30.04 -30.00 9.83
CA VAL A 330 -29.15 -29.67 8.70
C VAL A 330 -27.91 -28.95 9.22
N ASP A 331 -28.07 -27.96 10.10
CA ASP A 331 -26.98 -27.19 10.70
C ASP A 331 -26.07 -28.07 11.57
N LEU A 332 -26.66 -29.03 12.31
CA LEU A 332 -25.89 -30.02 13.06
C LEU A 332 -25.04 -30.91 12.14
N LEU A 333 -25.58 -31.36 11.01
CA LEU A 333 -24.83 -32.16 10.03
C LEU A 333 -23.74 -31.34 9.34
N THR A 334 -24.05 -30.12 8.90
CA THR A 334 -23.08 -29.24 8.22
C THR A 334 -21.98 -28.74 9.16
N SER A 335 -22.26 -28.67 10.48
CA SER A 335 -21.27 -28.31 11.49
C SER A 335 -20.05 -29.22 11.48
N VAL A 336 -20.20 -30.50 11.12
CA VAL A 336 -19.07 -31.45 11.03
C VAL A 336 -18.05 -30.98 10.00
N PHE A 337 -18.53 -30.63 8.80
CA PHE A 337 -17.66 -30.11 7.73
C PHE A 337 -17.06 -28.75 8.10
N PHE A 338 -17.85 -27.91 8.76
CA PHE A 338 -17.38 -26.65 9.30
C PHE A 338 -16.22 -26.85 10.29
N PHE A 339 -16.31 -27.77 11.25
CA PHE A 339 -15.25 -28.02 12.22
C PHE A 339 -14.00 -28.65 11.60
N ILE A 340 -14.16 -29.48 10.56
CA ILE A 340 -13.02 -29.98 9.78
C ILE A 340 -12.29 -28.81 9.12
N PHE A 341 -13.03 -27.92 8.44
CA PHE A 341 -12.47 -26.73 7.81
C PHE A 341 -11.83 -25.77 8.83
N ALA A 342 -12.55 -25.40 9.88
CA ALA A 342 -12.05 -24.46 10.88
C ALA A 342 -10.86 -25.05 11.67
N GLY A 343 -10.90 -26.35 11.96
CA GLY A 343 -9.80 -27.08 12.60
C GLY A 343 -8.54 -27.15 11.73
N THR A 344 -8.67 -27.46 10.44
CA THR A 344 -7.54 -27.44 9.50
C THR A 344 -7.00 -26.04 9.28
N LEU A 345 -7.87 -25.02 9.21
CA LEU A 345 -7.47 -23.62 9.14
C LEU A 345 -6.68 -23.21 10.39
N LEU A 346 -7.13 -23.58 11.60
CA LEU A 346 -6.42 -23.28 12.84
C LEU A 346 -5.06 -23.99 12.90
N ALA A 347 -5.02 -25.29 12.60
CA ALA A 347 -3.80 -26.08 12.64
C ALA A 347 -2.75 -25.56 11.65
N THR A 348 -3.14 -25.31 10.40
CA THR A 348 -2.23 -24.78 9.38
C THR A 348 -1.80 -23.35 9.68
N SER A 349 -2.70 -22.49 10.16
CA SER A 349 -2.36 -21.14 10.60
C SER A 349 -1.35 -21.15 11.75
N TYR A 350 -1.51 -22.07 12.72
CA TYR A 350 -0.59 -22.22 13.84
C TYR A 350 0.81 -22.63 13.37
N ILE A 351 0.89 -23.64 12.48
CA ILE A 351 2.15 -24.08 11.89
C ILE A 351 2.84 -22.91 11.17
N PHE A 352 2.13 -22.22 10.27
CA PHE A 352 2.70 -21.08 9.56
C PHE A 352 3.11 -19.91 10.45
N ALA A 353 2.35 -19.64 11.52
CA ALA A 353 2.68 -18.58 12.47
C ALA A 353 3.95 -18.92 13.25
N PHE A 354 4.09 -20.17 13.72
CA PHE A 354 5.27 -20.60 14.44
C PHE A 354 6.50 -20.66 13.54
N ASP A 355 6.36 -21.23 12.33
CA ASP A 355 7.44 -21.32 11.33
C ASP A 355 7.99 -19.94 10.96
N SER A 356 7.12 -18.91 10.89
CA SER A 356 7.57 -17.55 10.56
C SER A 356 8.46 -16.92 11.63
N ILE A 357 8.42 -17.41 12.86
CA ILE A 357 9.28 -16.91 13.94
C ILE A 357 10.58 -17.72 13.99
N SER A 358 10.52 -19.03 13.72
CA SER A 358 11.64 -19.96 13.81
C SER A 358 12.58 -19.96 12.60
N VAL A 359 12.39 -19.05 11.63
CA VAL A 359 13.23 -18.95 10.43
C VAL A 359 14.70 -18.71 10.79
N PRO A 360 15.67 -19.40 10.16
CA PRO A 360 17.11 -19.21 10.43
C PRO A 360 17.65 -17.81 10.15
N SER A 361 16.97 -17.02 9.31
CA SER A 361 17.36 -15.64 8.99
C SER A 361 16.95 -14.62 10.06
N GLY A 362 16.08 -15.01 11.00
CA GLY A 362 15.65 -14.17 12.11
C GLY A 362 16.66 -14.20 13.26
N ASN A 363 17.13 -13.03 13.70
CA ASN A 363 18.08 -12.84 14.80
C ASN A 363 17.44 -12.12 16.01
N SER A 364 16.11 -12.15 16.10
CA SER A 364 15.38 -11.61 17.26
C SER A 364 15.31 -12.62 18.40
N ILE A 365 15.19 -12.13 19.64
CA ILE A 365 14.96 -12.98 20.83
C ILE A 365 13.74 -13.91 20.68
N LEU A 366 12.75 -13.48 19.91
CA LEU A 366 11.54 -14.26 19.61
C LEU A 366 11.89 -15.47 18.74
N SER A 367 12.78 -15.27 17.76
CA SER A 367 13.28 -16.29 16.86
C SER A 367 14.18 -17.31 17.58
N ASP A 368 15.06 -16.83 18.45
CA ASP A 368 15.95 -17.68 19.26
C ASP A 368 15.12 -18.59 20.18
N TRP A 369 14.08 -18.03 20.82
CA TRP A 369 13.14 -18.80 21.63
C TRP A 369 12.37 -19.83 20.81
N ALA A 370 11.83 -19.44 19.64
CA ALA A 370 11.06 -20.35 18.79
C ALA A 370 11.90 -21.51 18.25
N ARG A 371 13.22 -21.32 18.08
CA ARG A 371 14.18 -22.39 17.74
C ARG A 371 14.63 -23.22 18.94
N GLY A 372 14.27 -22.82 20.15
CA GLY A 372 14.65 -23.51 21.39
C GLY A 372 16.07 -23.23 21.86
N GLU A 373 16.69 -22.14 21.39
CA GLU A 373 18.05 -21.73 21.76
C GLU A 373 18.07 -21.08 23.16
N ILE A 374 16.98 -20.41 23.54
CA ILE A 374 16.78 -19.77 24.86
C ILE A 374 15.49 -20.23 25.53
N GLY A 375 15.43 -20.11 26.86
CA GLY A 375 14.22 -20.41 27.64
C GLY A 375 13.13 -19.34 27.51
N PHE A 376 11.87 -19.71 27.80
CA PHE A 376 10.74 -18.75 27.74
C PHE A 376 10.89 -17.58 28.74
N SER A 377 11.39 -17.85 29.95
CA SER A 377 11.62 -16.80 30.95
C SER A 377 12.71 -15.82 30.51
N GLU A 378 13.75 -16.34 29.85
CA GLU A 378 14.83 -15.54 29.29
C GLU A 378 14.31 -14.66 28.15
N MET A 379 13.55 -15.24 27.21
CA MET A 379 12.87 -14.49 26.15
C MET A 379 11.99 -13.36 26.69
N LEU A 380 11.19 -13.62 27.74
CA LEU A 380 10.34 -12.59 28.34
C LEU A 380 11.17 -11.49 29.01
N SER A 381 12.22 -11.87 29.74
CA SER A 381 13.10 -10.91 30.43
C SER A 381 13.93 -10.06 29.47
N GLY A 382 14.27 -10.61 28.30
CA GLY A 382 15.01 -9.91 27.26
C GLY A 382 14.14 -9.01 26.39
N PHE A 383 12.81 -9.03 26.55
CA PHE A 383 11.89 -8.25 25.73
C PHE A 383 11.98 -6.77 26.08
N ASP A 384 12.57 -5.98 25.17
CA ASP A 384 12.70 -4.53 25.31
C ASP A 384 12.12 -3.80 24.07
N LEU A 385 11.55 -2.61 24.29
CA LEU A 385 11.03 -1.74 23.24
C LEU A 385 12.14 -1.26 22.30
N THR A 386 13.39 -1.19 22.77
CA THR A 386 14.54 -0.84 21.93
C THR A 386 14.75 -1.83 20.78
N LEU A 387 14.40 -3.12 20.98
CA LEU A 387 14.51 -4.16 19.96
C LEU A 387 13.62 -3.90 18.75
N TRP A 388 12.49 -3.22 18.94
CA TRP A 388 11.57 -2.83 17.86
C TRP A 388 12.04 -1.61 17.07
N SER A 389 13.01 -0.88 17.60
CA SER A 389 13.59 0.31 16.97
C SER A 389 14.95 0.05 16.31
N ASP A 390 15.60 -1.07 16.60
CA ASP A 390 16.89 -1.43 16.02
C ASP A 390 16.71 -1.98 14.59
N PRO A 391 17.26 -1.33 13.55
CA PRO A 391 17.15 -1.78 12.17
C PRO A 391 17.91 -3.09 11.89
N ASN A 392 18.81 -3.53 12.78
CA ASN A 392 19.57 -4.77 12.61
C ASN A 392 18.80 -6.01 13.08
N ILE A 393 17.67 -5.83 13.77
CA ILE A 393 16.86 -6.93 14.28
C ILE A 393 15.82 -7.35 13.25
N ARG A 394 15.89 -8.62 12.88
CA ARG A 394 15.00 -9.31 11.95
C ARG A 394 14.11 -10.24 12.76
N TRP A 395 12.84 -9.84 12.88
CA TRP A 395 11.81 -10.56 13.62
C TRP A 395 11.26 -11.73 12.78
N GLY A 396 12.09 -12.74 12.54
CA GLY A 396 11.74 -13.93 11.76
C GLY A 396 11.60 -13.65 10.26
N GLU A 397 10.55 -14.22 9.67
CA GLU A 397 10.17 -14.04 8.27
C GLU A 397 9.71 -12.60 8.01
N ILE A 398 10.27 -11.99 6.98
CA ILE A 398 9.94 -10.64 6.53
C ILE A 398 9.34 -10.66 5.13
N SER A 399 8.60 -9.62 4.78
CA SER A 399 8.08 -9.44 3.42
C SER A 399 9.18 -9.26 2.37
N PHE A 400 8.83 -9.56 1.11
CA PHE A 400 9.75 -9.53 -0.04
C PHE A 400 10.03 -8.14 -0.61
N ASN A 401 9.43 -7.08 -0.06
CA ASN A 401 9.58 -5.72 -0.57
C ASN A 401 10.62 -4.91 0.23
N GLU A 402 10.80 -3.64 -0.15
CA GLU A 402 11.75 -2.74 0.49
C GLU A 402 11.37 -2.35 1.93
N TRP A 403 10.12 -2.54 2.36
CA TRP A 403 9.68 -2.22 3.72
C TRP A 403 9.99 -3.36 4.71
N GLY A 404 10.05 -4.61 4.24
CA GLY A 404 10.59 -5.76 4.99
C GLY A 404 9.86 -6.03 6.30
N VAL A 405 8.53 -6.00 6.29
CA VAL A 405 7.68 -6.13 7.48
C VAL A 405 7.79 -7.51 8.07
N PRO A 406 7.90 -7.66 9.40
CA PRO A 406 7.79 -8.96 10.04
C PRO A 406 6.39 -9.53 9.87
N LEU A 407 6.30 -10.73 9.29
CA LEU A 407 5.01 -11.36 8.97
C LEU A 407 4.39 -12.10 10.14
N TRP A 408 5.17 -12.44 11.17
CA TRP A 408 4.67 -13.23 12.30
C TRP A 408 3.41 -12.67 12.95
N PRO A 409 3.25 -11.34 13.22
CA PRO A 409 2.06 -10.88 13.92
C PRO A 409 0.80 -11.07 13.06
N MET A 410 0.89 -10.89 11.74
CA MET A 410 -0.21 -11.22 10.83
C MET A 410 -0.55 -12.70 10.89
N LYS A 411 0.45 -13.59 10.84
CA LYS A 411 0.21 -15.03 10.87
C LYS A 411 -0.43 -15.48 12.19
N TRP A 412 -0.06 -14.86 13.31
CA TRP A 412 -0.73 -15.06 14.59
C TRP A 412 -2.15 -14.52 14.63
N VAL A 413 -2.46 -13.42 13.95
CA VAL A 413 -3.84 -12.98 13.77
C VAL A 413 -4.66 -14.02 13.00
N MET A 414 -4.07 -14.77 12.06
CA MET A 414 -4.76 -15.89 11.42
C MET A 414 -5.13 -17.00 12.42
N VAL A 415 -4.23 -17.31 13.36
CA VAL A 415 -4.51 -18.25 14.46
C VAL A 415 -5.67 -17.73 15.32
N ILE A 416 -5.66 -16.45 15.69
CA ILE A 416 -6.72 -15.81 16.46
C ILE A 416 -8.06 -15.88 15.70
N GLY A 417 -8.08 -15.57 14.40
CA GLY A 417 -9.27 -15.67 13.56
C GLY A 417 -9.82 -17.10 13.50
N GLY A 418 -8.95 -18.10 13.32
CA GLY A 418 -9.32 -19.52 13.35
C GLY A 418 -9.89 -19.96 14.72
N LEU A 419 -9.27 -19.52 15.81
CA LEU A 419 -9.77 -19.77 17.18
C LEU A 419 -11.16 -19.15 17.38
N LEU A 420 -11.34 -17.88 17.00
CA LEU A 420 -12.63 -17.20 17.09
C LEU A 420 -13.70 -17.90 16.27
N LEU A 421 -13.36 -18.38 15.07
CA LEU A 421 -14.28 -19.12 14.21
C LEU A 421 -14.70 -20.46 14.84
N ILE A 422 -13.76 -21.20 15.43
CA ILE A 422 -14.06 -22.44 16.16
C ILE A 422 -14.95 -22.15 17.38
N LEU A 423 -14.61 -21.14 18.18
CA LEU A 423 -15.42 -20.75 19.33
C LEU A 423 -16.85 -20.39 18.89
N GLN A 424 -17.00 -19.57 17.85
CA GLN A 424 -18.31 -19.22 17.32
C GLN A 424 -19.07 -20.44 16.79
N GLY A 425 -18.38 -21.37 16.16
CA GLY A 425 -18.95 -22.66 15.76
C GLY A 425 -19.45 -23.48 16.93
N ILE A 426 -18.71 -23.53 18.05
CA ILE A 426 -19.13 -24.20 19.28
C ILE A 426 -20.38 -23.52 19.85
N SER A 427 -20.45 -22.18 19.82
CA SER A 427 -21.62 -21.42 20.23
C SER A 427 -22.85 -21.82 19.40
N LYS A 428 -22.75 -21.79 18.07
CA LYS A 428 -23.84 -22.19 17.15
C LYS A 428 -24.25 -23.65 17.33
N LEU A 429 -23.29 -24.57 17.39
CA LEU A 429 -23.55 -25.99 17.63
C LEU A 429 -24.34 -26.23 18.92
N ALA A 430 -23.98 -25.55 20.01
CA ALA A 430 -24.67 -25.66 21.28
C ALA A 430 -26.08 -25.05 21.26
N GLN A 431 -26.34 -24.08 20.38
CA GLN A 431 -27.67 -23.51 20.15
C GLN A 431 -28.53 -24.45 19.31
N ASP A 432 -27.98 -25.04 18.25
CA ASP A 432 -28.68 -26.00 17.38
C ASP A 432 -29.03 -27.27 18.15
N LEU A 433 -28.10 -27.79 18.96
CA LEU A 433 -28.36 -28.94 19.82
C LEU A 433 -29.49 -28.64 20.81
N ARG A 434 -29.52 -27.44 21.40
CA ARG A 434 -30.62 -26.99 22.27
C ARG A 434 -31.95 -26.94 21.51
N ALA A 435 -31.95 -26.46 20.27
CA ALA A 435 -33.14 -26.39 19.43
C ALA A 435 -33.69 -27.78 19.06
N VAL A 436 -32.80 -28.76 18.83
CA VAL A 436 -33.17 -30.16 18.58
C VAL A 436 -33.73 -30.82 19.85
N VAL A 437 -33.07 -30.64 21.00
CA VAL A 437 -33.41 -31.32 22.27
C VAL A 437 -34.67 -30.75 22.92
N LYS A 438 -34.80 -29.42 23.04
CA LYS A 438 -35.94 -28.79 23.74
C LYS A 438 -37.20 -28.72 22.90
N GLY A 439 -37.07 -28.81 21.58
CA GLY A 439 -38.21 -28.82 20.66
C GLY A 439 -39.09 -27.58 20.77
N ALA A 440 -38.61 -26.48 20.18
CA ALA A 440 -39.17 -25.12 20.20
C ALA A 440 -38.90 -24.34 21.50
#